data_AF-A0A4Q3HGR4-F1
#
_entry.id   AF-A0A4Q3HGR4-F1
#
_cell.length_a   1.000
_cell.length_b   1.000
_cell.length_c   1.000
_cell.angle_alpha   90.00
_cell.angle_beta   90.00
_cell.angle_gamma   90.00
#
_symmetry.space_group_name_H-M   'P 1'
#
loop_
_entity.id
_entity.type
_entity.pdbx_description
1 polymer ?
#
loop_
_entity_poly.entity_id
_entity_poly.type
_entity_poly.pdbx_seq_one_letter_code
_entity_poly.pdbx_strand_id
1 'polypeptide(L)'
;MRISGNPVLSWIAIGYLWIFRGAPALLQLMLWFNLALIFPTLGIPGLFEFRTVDIMTPFVAAMLGLGIQQGAYTSEVVRSGLLSVDSGQYEAARTIGMTQMKMLRRIVLPQAMRVMVPPVGNEVIGMVKLTSLASVIQFSEILHNAQVIYYANTRVLELLLVASFWYLVVVSVLSVIQQRIERYYGRGSKSIRASM
;
A
#
# COMPACT_ATOMS: atom_id res chain seq x y z
N MET A 1 2.11 -10.85 12.26
CA MET A 1 2.42 -12.19 11.69
C MET A 1 3.83 -12.66 12.03
N ARG A 2 4.91 -11.88 11.83
CA ARG A 2 6.22 -12.21 12.44
C ARG A 2 6.29 -12.08 13.97
N ILE A 3 5.35 -11.33 14.56
CA ILE A 3 5.18 -11.18 16.02
C ILE A 3 4.22 -12.25 16.59
N SER A 4 3.54 -13.04 15.73
CA SER A 4 2.67 -14.10 16.27
C SER A 4 3.52 -15.28 16.71
N GLY A 5 3.24 -15.84 17.88
CA GLY A 5 3.92 -17.04 18.37
C GLY A 5 3.69 -18.31 17.52
N ASN A 6 2.81 -18.27 16.51
CA ASN A 6 2.57 -19.40 15.61
C ASN A 6 3.61 -19.44 14.48
N PRO A 7 4.44 -20.51 14.41
CA PRO A 7 5.51 -20.61 13.42
C PRO A 7 4.99 -20.68 11.98
N VAL A 8 3.85 -21.34 11.73
CA VAL A 8 3.26 -21.48 10.38
C VAL A 8 2.87 -20.12 9.82
N LEU A 9 2.19 -19.30 10.63
CA LEU A 9 1.76 -17.97 10.23
C LEU A 9 2.96 -17.03 10.00
N SER A 10 4.04 -17.21 10.75
CA SER A 10 5.28 -16.46 10.57
C SER A 10 5.95 -16.81 9.23
N TRP A 11 6.05 -18.09 8.89
CA TRP A 11 6.63 -18.53 7.62
C TRP A 11 5.83 -18.08 6.39
N ILE A 12 4.51 -18.20 6.43
CA ILE A 12 3.64 -17.69 5.34
C ILE A 12 3.85 -16.19 5.14
N ALA A 13 3.89 -15.41 6.23
CA ALA A 13 4.14 -13.97 6.14
C ALA A 13 5.54 -13.65 5.61
N ILE A 14 6.55 -14.43 5.96
CA ILE A 14 7.91 -14.29 5.42
C ILE A 14 7.91 -14.51 3.91
N GLY A 15 7.27 -15.58 3.44
CA GLY A 15 7.15 -15.88 2.01
C GLY A 15 6.40 -14.78 1.25
N TYR A 16 5.26 -14.34 1.78
CA TYR A 16 4.51 -13.21 1.23
C TYR A 16 5.36 -11.95 1.11
N LEU A 17 6.03 -11.52 2.19
CA LEU A 17 6.89 -10.34 2.16
C LEU A 17 8.05 -10.47 1.17
N TRP A 18 8.67 -11.65 1.11
CA TRP A 18 9.79 -11.92 0.21
C TRP A 18 9.39 -11.82 -1.26
N ILE A 19 8.26 -12.43 -1.65
CA ILE A 19 7.77 -12.41 -3.03
C ILE A 19 7.37 -10.98 -3.45
N PHE A 20 6.47 -10.36 -2.69
CA PHE A 20 5.80 -9.13 -3.14
C PHE A 20 6.69 -7.88 -3.00
N ARG A 21 7.69 -7.89 -2.11
CA ARG A 21 8.70 -6.81 -2.02
C ARG A 21 9.95 -7.08 -2.86
N GLY A 22 10.22 -8.34 -3.19
CA GLY A 22 11.40 -8.72 -3.98
C GLY A 22 11.18 -8.61 -5.50
N ALA A 23 9.96 -8.84 -5.97
CA ALA A 23 9.64 -8.76 -7.40
C ALA A 23 9.30 -7.33 -7.86
N PRO A 24 9.73 -6.90 -9.07
CA PRO A 24 9.36 -5.61 -9.64
C PRO A 24 7.84 -5.44 -9.76
N ALA A 25 7.34 -4.24 -9.41
CA ALA A 25 5.91 -3.90 -9.48
C ALA A 25 5.30 -4.13 -10.87
N LEU A 26 6.01 -3.69 -11.93
CA LEU A 26 5.58 -3.87 -13.31
C LEU A 26 5.44 -5.35 -13.69
N LEU A 27 6.38 -6.19 -13.26
CA LEU A 27 6.33 -7.62 -13.54
C LEU A 27 5.11 -8.27 -12.87
N GLN A 28 4.87 -7.94 -11.60
CA GLN A 28 3.69 -8.43 -10.89
C GLN A 28 2.40 -8.00 -11.61
N LEU A 29 2.31 -6.73 -12.00
CA LEU A 29 1.16 -6.20 -12.73
C LEU A 29 0.90 -6.94 -14.04
N MET A 30 1.95 -7.19 -14.82
CA MET A 30 1.85 -7.98 -16.06
C MET A 30 1.40 -9.42 -15.81
N LEU A 31 1.90 -10.06 -14.73
CA LEU A 31 1.47 -11.41 -14.35
C LEU A 31 -0.01 -11.46 -13.97
N TRP A 32 -0.48 -10.50 -13.16
CA TRP A 32 -1.89 -10.41 -12.78
C TRP A 32 -2.79 -10.19 -14.00
N PHE A 33 -2.41 -9.29 -14.91
CA PHE A 33 -3.17 -9.03 -16.12
C PHE A 33 -3.23 -10.23 -17.06
N ASN A 34 -2.13 -10.99 -17.17
CA ASN A 34 -2.04 -12.18 -18.02
C ASN A 34 -2.43 -13.48 -17.30
N LEU A 35 -3.06 -13.40 -16.13
CA LEU A 35 -3.39 -14.59 -15.32
C LEU A 35 -4.25 -15.61 -16.09
N ALA A 36 -5.11 -15.14 -17.00
CA ALA A 36 -5.95 -15.98 -17.83
C ALA A 36 -5.17 -16.92 -18.78
N LEU A 37 -3.92 -16.59 -19.11
CA LEU A 37 -3.06 -17.47 -19.93
C LEU A 37 -2.62 -18.71 -19.17
N ILE A 38 -2.53 -18.62 -17.84
CA ILE A 38 -2.13 -19.72 -16.96
C ILE A 38 -3.36 -20.45 -16.42
N PHE A 39 -4.39 -19.69 -16.05
CA PHE A 39 -5.66 -20.19 -15.52
C PHE A 39 -6.81 -19.71 -16.41
N PRO A 40 -7.21 -20.47 -17.45
CA PRO A 40 -8.24 -20.03 -18.40
C PRO A 40 -9.62 -19.86 -17.76
N THR A 41 -9.93 -20.70 -16.77
CA THR A 41 -11.16 -20.63 -15.98
C THR A 41 -10.82 -20.51 -14.49
N LEU A 42 -11.65 -19.75 -13.77
CA LEU A 42 -11.63 -19.60 -12.33
C LEU A 42 -12.95 -20.14 -11.78
N GLY A 43 -12.86 -21.05 -10.82
CA GLY A 43 -14.03 -21.68 -10.23
C GLY A 43 -13.74 -23.08 -9.72
N ILE A 44 -14.81 -23.78 -9.35
CA ILE A 44 -14.73 -25.20 -8.97
C ILE A 44 -15.24 -26.00 -10.16
N PRO A 45 -14.41 -26.88 -10.76
CA PRO A 45 -14.84 -27.69 -11.88
C PRO A 45 -16.13 -28.44 -11.58
N GLY A 46 -17.15 -28.23 -12.42
CA GLY A 46 -18.46 -28.87 -12.28
C GLY A 46 -19.48 -28.21 -11.33
N LEU A 47 -19.15 -27.09 -10.67
CA LEU A 47 -20.13 -26.32 -9.87
C LEU A 47 -20.37 -24.92 -10.45
N PHE A 48 -19.30 -24.17 -10.66
CA PHE A 48 -19.33 -22.85 -11.28
C PHE A 48 -17.95 -22.61 -11.90
N GLU A 49 -17.94 -22.23 -13.17
CA GLU A 49 -16.72 -21.88 -13.89
C GLU A 49 -16.95 -20.55 -14.60
N PHE A 50 -16.08 -19.59 -14.30
CA PHE A 50 -16.05 -18.31 -14.98
C PHE A 50 -14.77 -18.24 -15.80
N ARG A 51 -14.84 -17.58 -16.95
CA ARG A 51 -13.64 -17.32 -17.74
C ARG A 51 -12.82 -16.26 -17.03
N THR A 52 -11.54 -16.54 -16.81
CA THR A 52 -10.66 -15.63 -16.06
C THR A 52 -10.53 -14.27 -16.76
N VAL A 53 -10.58 -14.23 -18.09
CA VAL A 53 -10.53 -13.00 -18.88
C VAL A 53 -11.68 -12.04 -18.54
N ASP A 54 -12.87 -12.58 -18.24
CA ASP A 54 -14.06 -11.76 -17.96
C ASP A 54 -13.98 -11.11 -16.56
N ILE A 55 -13.22 -11.73 -15.65
CA ILE A 55 -13.02 -11.24 -14.27
C ILE A 55 -11.77 -10.34 -14.21
N MET A 56 -10.68 -10.77 -14.83
CA MET A 56 -9.36 -10.14 -14.76
C MET A 56 -9.24 -8.96 -15.74
N THR A 57 -10.12 -7.98 -15.56
CA THR A 57 -10.04 -6.70 -16.29
C THR A 57 -8.76 -5.95 -15.93
N PRO A 58 -8.31 -4.98 -16.76
CA PRO A 58 -7.15 -4.14 -16.42
C PRO A 58 -7.25 -3.48 -15.03
N PHE A 59 -8.46 -3.08 -14.63
CA PHE A 59 -8.73 -2.53 -13.30
C PHE A 59 -8.46 -3.55 -12.19
N VAL A 60 -9.01 -4.77 -12.31
CA VAL A 60 -8.85 -5.82 -11.30
C VAL A 60 -7.38 -6.25 -11.21
N ALA A 61 -6.70 -6.37 -12.35
CA ALA A 61 -5.28 -6.68 -12.40
C ALA A 61 -4.43 -5.59 -11.71
N ALA A 62 -4.72 -4.30 -11.96
CA ALA A 62 -4.06 -3.20 -11.28
C ALA A 62 -4.33 -3.19 -9.78
N MET A 63 -5.59 -3.38 -9.38
CA MET A 63 -6.00 -3.42 -7.98
C MET A 63 -5.31 -4.55 -7.22
N LEU A 64 -5.24 -5.75 -7.79
CA LEU A 64 -4.59 -6.89 -7.16
C LEU A 64 -3.07 -6.75 -7.17
N GLY A 65 -2.47 -6.48 -8.33
CA GLY A 65 -1.01 -6.40 -8.46
C GLY A 65 -0.41 -5.30 -7.60
N LEU A 66 -0.95 -4.09 -7.70
CA LEU A 66 -0.45 -2.97 -6.92
C LEU A 66 -0.92 -3.04 -5.47
N GLY A 67 -2.17 -3.45 -5.21
CA GLY A 67 -2.72 -3.50 -3.85
C GLY A 67 -2.08 -4.58 -2.98
N ILE A 68 -1.83 -5.78 -3.53
CA ILE A 68 -1.17 -6.86 -2.78
C ILE A 68 0.29 -6.49 -2.50
N GLN A 69 0.99 -5.92 -3.49
CA GLN A 69 2.33 -5.40 -3.28
C GLN A 69 2.36 -4.33 -2.18
N GLN A 70 1.46 -3.35 -2.27
CA GLN A 70 1.35 -2.26 -1.29
C GLN A 70 1.01 -2.78 0.11
N GLY A 71 0.19 -3.82 0.22
CA GLY A 71 -0.08 -4.52 1.47
C GLY A 71 1.18 -5.06 2.13
N ALA A 72 2.13 -5.58 1.35
CA ALA A 72 3.40 -6.10 1.85
C ALA A 72 4.26 -4.99 2.47
N TYR A 73 4.43 -3.87 1.76
CA TYR A 73 5.14 -2.69 2.29
C TYR A 73 4.45 -2.12 3.53
N THR A 74 3.14 -1.92 3.47
CA THR A 74 2.36 -1.36 4.58
C THR A 74 2.41 -2.24 5.83
N SER A 75 2.41 -3.57 5.67
CA SER A 75 2.50 -4.49 6.81
C SER A 75 3.83 -4.38 7.57
N GLU A 76 4.92 -4.04 6.88
CA GLU A 76 6.23 -3.78 7.50
C GLU A 76 6.28 -2.42 8.19
N VAL A 77 5.61 -1.41 7.65
CA VAL A 77 5.42 -0.12 8.33
C VAL A 77 4.63 -0.32 9.64
N VAL A 78 3.53 -1.08 9.59
CA VAL A 78 2.74 -1.43 10.78
C VAL A 78 3.58 -2.22 11.78
N ARG A 79 4.35 -3.21 11.33
CA ARG A 79 5.24 -3.98 12.20
C ARG A 79 6.26 -3.08 12.91
N SER A 80 6.97 -2.25 12.15
CA SER A 80 8.00 -1.33 12.69
C SER A 80 7.40 -0.31 13.64
N GLY A 81 6.21 0.22 13.34
CA GLY A 81 5.52 1.13 14.25
C GLY A 81 5.09 0.46 15.56
N LEU A 82 4.62 -0.80 15.53
CA LEU A 82 4.30 -1.53 16.76
C LEU A 82 5.56 -1.81 17.59
N LEU A 83 6.67 -2.20 16.95
CA LEU A 83 7.95 -2.46 17.62
C LEU A 83 8.62 -1.20 18.17
N SER A 84 8.22 -0.01 17.70
CA SER A 84 8.75 1.26 18.22
C SER A 84 8.21 1.65 19.60
N VAL A 85 7.15 0.98 20.07
CA VAL A 85 6.57 1.24 21.40
C VAL A 85 7.39 0.49 22.46
N ASP A 86 7.79 1.22 23.50
CA ASP A 86 8.60 0.70 24.62
C ASP A 86 7.96 -0.53 25.27
N SER A 87 8.77 -1.55 25.56
CA SER A 87 8.29 -2.81 26.16
C SER A 87 7.69 -2.62 27.55
N GLY A 88 8.13 -1.62 28.30
CA GLY A 88 7.58 -1.26 29.61
C GLY A 88 6.11 -0.84 29.54
N GLN A 89 5.64 -0.28 28.42
CA GLN A 89 4.21 0.00 28.22
C GLN A 89 3.38 -1.29 28.14
N TYR A 90 3.95 -2.34 27.54
CA TYR A 90 3.30 -3.65 27.46
C TYR A 90 3.29 -4.34 28.82
N GLU A 91 4.41 -4.28 29.55
CA GLU A 91 4.54 -4.88 30.88
C GLU A 91 3.63 -4.18 31.90
N ALA A 92 3.65 -2.85 31.97
CA ALA A 92 2.81 -2.07 32.87
C ALA A 92 1.31 -2.33 32.64
N ALA A 93 0.88 -2.37 31.38
CA ALA A 93 -0.52 -2.66 31.03
C ALA A 93 -0.96 -4.06 31.47
N ARG A 94 -0.08 -5.06 31.35
CA ARG A 94 -0.36 -6.43 31.82
C ARG A 94 -0.42 -6.51 33.34
N THR A 95 0.46 -5.80 34.05
CA THR A 95 0.47 -5.78 35.52
C THR A 95 -0.83 -5.22 36.11
N ILE A 96 -1.44 -4.23 35.47
CA ILE A 96 -2.76 -3.69 35.88
C ILE A 96 -3.94 -4.48 35.31
N GLY A 97 -3.71 -5.69 34.79
CA GLY A 97 -4.76 -6.62 34.35
C GLY A 97 -5.43 -6.24 33.01
N MET A 98 -4.79 -5.43 32.15
CA MET A 98 -5.37 -5.17 30.83
C MET A 98 -5.31 -6.41 29.94
N THR A 99 -6.41 -6.72 29.28
CA THR A 99 -6.43 -7.69 28.18
C THR A 99 -5.61 -7.18 26.99
N GLN A 100 -5.08 -8.09 26.17
CA GLN A 100 -4.27 -7.76 25.00
C GLN A 100 -4.93 -6.72 24.09
N MET A 101 -6.24 -6.84 23.86
CA MET A 101 -6.97 -5.91 22.98
C MET A 101 -7.18 -4.54 23.62
N LYS A 102 -7.40 -4.48 24.94
CA LYS A 102 -7.51 -3.22 25.68
C LYS A 102 -6.18 -2.46 25.67
N MET A 103 -5.08 -3.17 25.94
CA MET A 103 -3.72 -2.63 25.86
C MET A 103 -3.40 -2.14 24.44
N LEU A 104 -3.68 -2.95 23.42
CA LEU A 104 -3.42 -2.59 22.02
C LEU A 104 -4.17 -1.32 21.62
N ARG A 105 -5.49 -1.27 21.88
CA ARG A 105 -6.35 -0.16 21.48
C ARG A 105 -6.09 1.14 22.26
N ARG A 106 -5.80 1.06 23.56
CA ARG A 106 -5.72 2.25 24.43
C ARG A 106 -4.30 2.77 24.65
N ILE A 107 -3.27 1.93 24.54
CA ILE A 107 -1.90 2.29 24.88
C ILE A 107 -1.00 2.21 23.66
N VAL A 108 -0.92 1.04 23.03
CA VAL A 108 0.07 0.76 21.99
C VAL A 108 -0.27 1.44 20.66
N LEU A 109 -1.49 1.25 20.14
CA LEU A 109 -1.88 1.80 18.83
C LEU A 109 -1.78 3.33 18.80
N PRO A 110 -2.27 4.10 19.79
CA PRO A 110 -2.12 5.56 19.76
C PRO A 110 -0.66 6.04 19.72
N GLN A 111 0.27 5.29 20.31
CA GLN A 111 1.70 5.60 20.27
C GLN A 111 2.31 5.20 18.92
N ALA A 112 2.05 3.97 18.47
CA ALA A 112 2.55 3.43 17.21
C ALA A 112 2.06 4.23 15.99
N MET A 113 0.81 4.73 16.02
CA MET A 113 0.24 5.55 14.94
C MET A 113 1.08 6.80 14.64
N ARG A 114 1.76 7.39 15.64
CA ARG A 114 2.62 8.56 15.42
C ARG A 114 3.82 8.24 14.54
N VAL A 115 4.32 7.01 14.64
CA VAL A 115 5.46 6.51 13.86
C VAL A 115 5.00 5.94 12.52
N MET A 116 3.82 5.30 12.46
CA MET A 116 3.29 4.70 11.24
C MET A 116 2.73 5.73 10.24
N VAL A 117 2.11 6.82 10.71
CA VAL A 117 1.37 7.75 9.85
C VAL A 117 2.25 8.43 8.79
N PRO A 118 3.43 9.01 9.12
CA PRO A 118 4.28 9.62 8.11
C PRO A 118 4.72 8.67 6.97
N PRO A 119 5.27 7.47 7.24
CA PRO A 119 5.63 6.54 6.17
C PRO A 119 4.41 6.03 5.40
N VAL A 120 3.26 5.76 6.05
CA VAL A 120 2.03 5.38 5.32
C VAL A 120 1.58 6.51 4.37
N GLY A 121 1.67 7.77 4.78
CA GLY A 121 1.37 8.91 3.91
C GLY A 121 2.28 8.94 2.67
N ASN A 122 3.58 8.78 2.88
CA ASN A 122 4.56 8.73 1.79
C ASN A 122 4.30 7.57 0.82
N GLU A 123 3.93 6.40 1.36
CA GLU A 123 3.54 5.23 0.58
C GLU A 123 2.30 5.51 -0.29
N VAL A 124 1.27 6.17 0.24
CA VAL A 124 0.08 6.56 -0.55
C VAL A 124 0.44 7.53 -1.69
N ILE A 125 1.29 8.52 -1.44
CA ILE A 125 1.77 9.43 -2.49
C ILE A 125 2.64 8.68 -3.51
N GLY A 126 3.46 7.74 -3.05
CA GLY A 126 4.23 6.83 -3.90
C GLY A 126 3.31 6.01 -4.81
N MET A 127 2.21 5.50 -4.25
CA MET A 127 1.24 4.66 -4.94
C MET A 127 0.58 5.40 -6.11
N VAL A 128 0.24 6.69 -5.97
CA VAL A 128 -0.29 7.49 -7.10
C VAL A 128 0.68 7.56 -8.28
N LYS A 129 1.99 7.56 -8.02
CA LYS A 129 2.98 7.51 -9.10
C LYS A 129 3.08 6.10 -9.66
N LEU A 130 3.07 5.08 -8.80
CA LEU A 130 3.12 3.68 -9.22
C LEU A 130 1.90 3.25 -10.06
N THR A 131 0.73 3.87 -9.88
CA THR A 131 -0.43 3.57 -10.74
C THR A 131 -0.18 3.90 -12.21
N SER A 132 0.80 4.74 -12.54
CA SER A 132 1.19 4.99 -13.94
C SER A 132 1.67 3.71 -14.64
N LEU A 133 2.13 2.70 -13.90
CA LEU A 133 2.49 1.39 -14.47
C LEU A 133 1.28 0.68 -15.10
N ALA A 134 0.07 0.98 -14.64
CA ALA A 134 -1.16 0.42 -15.19
C ALA A 134 -1.43 0.85 -16.64
N SER A 135 -0.75 1.91 -17.13
CA SER A 135 -0.80 2.28 -18.54
C SER A 135 -0.31 1.16 -19.47
N VAL A 136 0.62 0.32 -18.99
CA VAL A 136 1.21 -0.80 -19.76
C VAL A 136 0.19 -1.91 -20.01
N ILE A 137 -0.79 -2.09 -19.12
CA ILE A 137 -1.89 -3.04 -19.28
C ILE A 137 -3.14 -2.38 -19.86
N GLN A 138 -2.97 -1.22 -20.50
CA GLN A 138 -4.03 -0.45 -21.15
C GLN A 138 -5.16 -0.01 -20.20
N PHE A 139 -4.84 0.13 -18.91
CA PHE A 139 -5.80 0.71 -17.97
C PHE A 139 -5.86 2.22 -18.16
N SER A 140 -7.07 2.77 -18.25
CA SER A 140 -7.31 4.19 -18.47
C SER A 140 -7.01 5.01 -17.20
N GLU A 141 -5.75 5.38 -17.04
CA GLU A 141 -5.28 6.34 -16.04
C GLU A 141 -4.60 7.56 -16.72
N ILE A 142 -4.02 8.48 -15.96
CA ILE A 142 -3.54 9.78 -16.46
C ILE A 142 -2.53 9.61 -17.59
N LEU A 143 -1.50 8.77 -17.41
CA LEU A 143 -0.47 8.56 -18.41
C LEU A 143 -1.06 7.86 -19.65
N HIS A 144 -1.84 6.80 -19.49
CA HIS A 144 -2.48 6.09 -20.62
C HIS A 144 -3.35 7.02 -21.47
N ASN A 145 -4.17 7.87 -20.83
CA ASN A 145 -4.99 8.84 -21.58
C ASN A 145 -4.14 9.84 -22.35
N ALA A 146 -3.04 10.33 -21.77
CA ALA A 146 -2.08 11.16 -22.50
C ALA A 146 -1.46 10.41 -23.69
N GLN A 147 -1.13 9.11 -23.51
CA GLN A 147 -0.61 8.25 -24.57
C GLN A 147 -1.57 8.13 -25.74
N VAL A 148 -2.83 7.79 -25.48
CA VAL A 148 -3.88 7.67 -26.51
C VAL A 148 -3.98 8.95 -27.36
N ILE A 149 -3.96 10.12 -26.72
CA ILE A 149 -4.09 11.39 -27.44
C ILE A 149 -2.81 11.74 -28.21
N TYR A 150 -1.61 11.54 -27.65
CA TYR A 150 -0.38 11.88 -28.37
C TYR A 150 -0.10 10.92 -29.52
N TYR A 151 -0.56 9.67 -29.46
CA TYR A 151 -0.48 8.75 -30.60
C TYR A 151 -1.37 9.19 -31.76
N ALA A 152 -2.46 9.91 -31.48
CA ALA A 152 -3.37 10.43 -32.50
C ALA A 152 -2.89 11.75 -33.12
N ASN A 153 -2.22 12.61 -32.35
CA ASN A 153 -1.86 13.97 -32.80
C ASN A 153 -0.36 14.27 -32.84
N THR A 154 0.48 13.28 -32.51
CA THR A 154 1.96 13.30 -32.46
C THR A 154 2.60 14.33 -31.52
N ARG A 155 1.82 14.94 -30.61
CA ARG A 155 2.30 15.92 -29.62
C ARG A 155 2.76 15.26 -28.32
N VAL A 156 3.84 14.46 -28.42
CA VAL A 156 4.32 13.61 -27.32
C VAL A 156 4.77 14.44 -26.12
N LEU A 157 5.65 15.41 -26.32
CA LEU A 157 6.20 16.20 -25.22
C LEU A 157 5.13 17.05 -24.53
N GLU A 158 4.24 17.66 -25.30
CA GLU A 158 3.18 18.51 -24.79
C GLU A 158 2.23 17.73 -23.87
N LEU A 159 1.83 16.52 -24.27
CA LEU A 159 0.93 15.71 -23.43
C LEU A 159 1.63 15.05 -22.25
N LEU A 160 2.92 14.73 -22.34
CA LEU A 160 3.68 14.28 -21.17
C LEU A 160 3.84 15.40 -20.12
N LEU A 161 3.97 16.66 -20.55
CA LEU A 161 3.94 17.82 -19.65
C LEU A 161 2.57 17.99 -18.99
N VAL A 162 1.48 17.83 -19.76
CA VAL A 162 0.11 17.88 -19.21
C VAL A 162 -0.13 16.75 -18.20
N ALA A 163 0.27 15.51 -18.50
CA ALA A 163 0.18 14.39 -17.57
C ALA A 163 0.99 14.67 -16.29
N SER A 164 2.22 15.16 -16.44
CA SER A 164 3.09 15.54 -15.32
C SER A 164 2.48 16.61 -14.44
N PHE A 165 1.85 17.63 -15.05
CA PHE A 165 1.10 18.66 -14.34
C PHE A 165 -0.03 18.04 -13.50
N TRP A 166 -0.82 17.14 -14.08
CA TRP A 166 -1.91 16.48 -13.34
C TRP A 166 -1.41 15.60 -12.19
N TYR A 167 -0.33 14.83 -12.38
CA TYR A 167 0.29 14.11 -11.27
C TYR A 167 0.76 15.06 -10.16
N LEU A 168 1.38 16.19 -10.50
CA LEU A 168 1.81 17.19 -9.52
C LEU A 168 0.62 17.79 -8.76
N VAL A 169 -0.49 18.07 -9.42
CA VAL A 169 -1.72 18.54 -8.76
C VAL A 169 -2.21 17.52 -7.74
N VAL A 170 -2.33 16.24 -8.13
CA VAL A 170 -2.81 15.17 -7.23
C VAL A 170 -1.85 14.97 -6.06
N VAL A 171 -0.54 14.87 -6.33
CA VAL A 171 0.49 14.73 -5.30
C VAL A 171 0.49 15.92 -4.34
N SER A 172 0.30 17.14 -4.83
CA SER A 172 0.24 18.34 -3.99
C SER A 172 -0.96 18.31 -3.05
N VAL A 173 -2.15 17.93 -3.56
CA VAL A 173 -3.35 17.78 -2.74
C VAL A 173 -3.15 16.72 -1.66
N LEU A 174 -2.63 15.55 -2.03
CA LEU A 174 -2.33 14.48 -1.08
C LEU A 174 -1.27 14.88 -0.06
N SER A 175 -0.24 15.64 -0.46
CA SER A 175 0.79 16.15 0.43
C SER A 175 0.20 17.08 1.50
N VAL A 176 -0.74 17.95 1.14
CA VAL A 176 -1.44 18.81 2.11
C VAL A 176 -2.28 17.97 3.08
N ILE A 177 -2.97 16.94 2.58
CA ILE A 177 -3.75 16.02 3.41
C ILE A 177 -2.82 15.26 4.38
N GLN A 178 -1.72 14.69 3.88
CA GLN A 178 -0.71 14.01 4.68
C GLN A 178 -0.19 14.92 5.79
N GLN A 179 0.20 16.16 5.47
CA GLN A 179 0.67 17.12 6.48
C GLN A 179 -0.38 17.41 7.56
N ARG A 180 -1.67 17.51 7.21
CA ARG A 180 -2.74 17.71 8.20
C ARG A 180 -2.89 16.50 9.12
N ILE A 181 -2.83 15.29 8.56
CA ILE A 181 -2.92 14.04 9.33
C ILE A 181 -1.70 13.90 10.25
N GLU A 182 -0.49 14.13 9.74
CA GLU A 182 0.75 14.11 10.54
C GLU A 182 0.70 15.13 11.69
N ARG A 183 0.22 16.35 11.43
CA ARG A 183 0.04 17.37 12.49
C ARG A 183 -0.98 16.96 13.54
N TYR A 184 -1.97 16.13 13.22
CA TYR A 184 -2.92 15.61 14.20
C TYR A 184 -2.27 14.56 15.11
N TYR A 185 -1.56 13.58 14.53
CA TYR A 185 -0.89 12.52 15.29
C TYR A 185 0.40 12.97 15.99
N GLY A 186 1.05 14.04 15.51
CA GLY A 186 2.25 14.63 16.11
C GLY A 186 1.99 15.52 17.34
N ARG A 187 0.74 15.70 17.78
CA ARG A 187 0.39 16.49 18.98
C ARG A 187 0.80 15.71 20.23
N GLY A 188 1.87 16.15 20.91
CA GLY A 188 2.29 15.58 22.21
C GLY A 188 3.79 15.46 22.46
N SER A 189 4.66 15.61 21.43
CA SER A 189 6.13 15.52 21.60
C SER A 189 6.86 16.87 21.52
N LYS A 190 6.21 17.92 21.02
CA LYS A 190 6.81 19.27 20.89
C LYS A 190 7.15 19.96 22.23
N SER A 191 6.86 19.33 23.38
CA SER A 191 7.06 19.94 24.71
C SER A 191 8.39 19.62 25.40
N ILE A 192 9.22 18.69 24.90
CA ILE A 192 10.43 18.25 25.64
C ILE A 192 11.71 18.96 25.16
N ARG A 193 11.70 19.63 24.00
CA ARG A 193 12.89 20.31 23.44
C ARG A 193 13.06 21.78 23.84
N ALA A 194 12.18 22.31 24.71
CA ALA A 194 12.23 23.71 25.13
C ALA A 194 12.81 23.91 26.56
N SER A 195 13.39 22.86 27.16
CA SER A 195 13.94 22.92 28.52
C SER A 195 15.27 22.16 28.67
N MET A 196 16.11 22.20 27.64
CA MET A 196 17.53 21.83 27.72
C MET A 196 18.38 22.94 27.13
#